data_AF-C4ZHZ8-F1
#
_entry.id   AF-C4ZHZ8-F1
#
_cell.length_a   1.000
_cell.length_b   1.000
_cell.length_c   1.000
_cell.angle_alpha   90.00
_cell.angle_beta   90.00
_cell.angle_gamma   90.00
#
_symmetry.space_group_name_H-M   'P 1'
#
loop_
_entity.id
_entity.type
_entity.pdbx_description
1 polymer ?
#
loop_
_entity_poly.entity_id
_entity_poly.type
_entity_poly.pdbx_seq_one_letter_code
_entity_poly.pdbx_strand_id
1 'polypeptide(L)'
;MNPFKMRPERTGDLFVDWEKFWVKPYNKNEVNPYTRTRIILMNGTEFENVWFSHQFSRSVGDDELRRKLAYIRKSEQQQQKILTHLKPADESALEHTIGYEQLAVDLTAHLAKRVNDKNIKSALDFALLEDFDHLYRYADYLDFTTGEHAEKLVGGYTEITPGRPTISHHRHPYDSIRYPMTDKCPATMDVLAANVITAAEQQTMNYYMNTAAL
;
A
#
# COMPACT_ATOMS: atom_id res chain seq x y z
N MET A 1 9.84 12.76 -15.89
CA MET A 1 10.28 11.43 -16.37
C MET A 1 9.03 10.56 -16.52
N ASN A 2 8.82 9.90 -17.67
CA ASN A 2 7.63 9.04 -17.87
C ASN A 2 8.02 7.58 -17.56
N PRO A 3 7.54 6.98 -16.46
CA PRO A 3 7.94 5.64 -16.04
C PRO A 3 7.56 4.54 -17.05
N PHE A 4 6.49 4.73 -17.84
CA PHE A 4 6.09 3.79 -18.89
C PHE A 4 7.01 3.80 -20.12
N LYS A 5 7.88 4.81 -20.24
CA LYS A 5 8.92 4.88 -21.28
C LYS A 5 10.28 4.40 -20.77
N MET A 6 10.42 4.16 -19.47
CA MET A 6 11.64 3.60 -18.91
C MET A 6 11.66 2.11 -19.21
N ARG A 7 12.71 1.66 -19.90
CA ARG A 7 12.99 0.22 -20.02
C ARG A 7 13.89 -0.13 -18.84
N PRO A 8 13.58 -1.16 -18.04
CA PRO A 8 14.52 -1.63 -17.03
C PRO A 8 15.81 -2.01 -17.75
N GLU A 9 16.93 -1.37 -17.38
CA GLU A 9 18.24 -1.77 -17.86
C GLU A 9 18.49 -3.18 -17.33
N ARG A 10 18.49 -4.18 -18.24
CA ARG A 10 18.76 -5.59 -17.90
C ARG A 10 20.14 -5.82 -17.27
N THR A 11 20.98 -4.78 -17.23
CA THR A 11 22.37 -4.77 -16.80
C THR A 11 22.64 -3.84 -15.63
N GLY A 12 21.62 -3.17 -15.09
CA GLY A 12 21.80 -2.33 -13.90
C GLY A 12 22.16 -3.17 -12.69
N ASP A 13 23.08 -2.69 -11.85
CA ASP A 13 23.37 -3.33 -10.57
C ASP A 13 22.10 -3.34 -9.71
N LEU A 14 21.65 -4.53 -9.33
CA LEU A 14 20.50 -4.68 -8.42
C LEU A 14 20.79 -4.15 -7.02
N PHE A 15 22.07 -4.03 -6.66
CA PHE A 15 22.46 -3.59 -5.34
C PHE A 15 22.86 -2.13 -5.33
N VAL A 16 22.40 -1.45 -4.29
CA VAL A 16 22.74 -0.07 -4.02
C VAL A 16 23.83 -0.02 -2.95
N ASP A 17 24.83 0.86 -3.14
CA ASP A 17 25.89 1.11 -2.17
C ASP A 17 25.34 1.54 -0.81
N TRP A 18 26.06 1.21 0.26
CA TRP A 18 25.59 1.47 1.62
C TRP A 18 25.31 2.96 1.92
N GLU A 19 26.12 3.85 1.33
CA GLU A 19 25.98 5.29 1.50
C GLU A 19 24.68 5.84 0.91
N LYS A 20 24.11 5.17 -0.10
CA LYS A 20 22.89 5.57 -0.79
C LYS A 20 21.61 5.12 -0.07
N PHE A 21 21.69 4.31 1.00
CA PHE A 21 20.52 3.98 1.82
C PHE A 21 19.95 5.17 2.58
N TRP A 22 20.80 6.12 2.94
CA TRP A 22 20.45 7.27 3.77
C TRP A 22 19.90 8.41 2.92
N VAL A 23 18.75 8.17 2.30
CA VAL A 23 18.04 9.20 1.54
C VAL A 23 17.47 10.27 2.45
N LYS A 24 17.44 11.52 1.97
CA LYS A 24 16.83 12.63 2.69
C LYS A 24 15.31 12.43 2.76
N PRO A 25 14.69 12.41 3.96
CA PRO A 25 13.24 12.37 4.09
C PRO A 25 12.56 13.57 3.42
N TYR A 26 11.30 13.39 2.99
CA TYR A 26 10.50 14.52 2.50
C TYR A 26 10.10 15.44 3.67
N ASN A 27 9.78 16.70 3.37
CA ASN A 27 9.20 17.62 4.35
C ASN A 27 7.68 17.41 4.39
N LYS A 28 7.13 16.96 5.53
CA LYS A 28 5.70 16.63 5.65
C LYS A 28 4.76 17.83 5.38
N ASN A 29 5.24 19.07 5.56
CA ASN A 29 4.45 20.28 5.35
C ASN A 29 4.47 20.81 3.91
N GLU A 30 5.43 20.35 3.10
CA GLU A 30 5.64 20.85 1.73
C GLU A 30 5.41 19.77 0.66
N VAL A 31 5.51 18.50 1.06
CA VAL A 31 5.36 17.37 0.15
C VAL A 31 3.95 17.33 -0.42
N ASN A 32 3.83 17.07 -1.72
CA ASN A 32 2.52 16.82 -2.31
C ASN A 32 1.95 15.51 -1.71
N PRO A 33 0.67 15.45 -1.30
CA PRO A 33 0.07 14.24 -0.71
C PRO A 33 0.25 12.99 -1.58
N TYR A 34 0.20 13.13 -2.92
CA TYR A 34 0.44 12.02 -3.84
C TYR A 34 1.88 11.55 -3.94
N THR A 35 2.85 12.36 -3.50
CA THR A 35 4.22 11.87 -3.32
C THR A 35 4.29 10.97 -2.10
N ARG A 36 3.64 11.34 -0.99
CA ARG A 36 3.52 10.49 0.20
C ARG A 36 2.81 9.18 -0.11
N THR A 37 1.64 9.20 -0.75
CA THR A 37 0.91 7.94 -1.06
C THR A 37 1.67 7.04 -2.03
N ARG A 38 2.42 7.58 -2.99
CA ARG A 38 3.32 6.77 -3.85
C ARG A 38 4.42 6.10 -3.06
N ILE A 39 5.03 6.80 -2.10
CA ILE A 39 6.06 6.21 -1.24
C ILE A 39 5.46 5.10 -0.39
N ILE A 40 4.27 5.33 0.19
CA ILE A 40 3.54 4.31 0.95
C ILE A 40 3.27 3.09 0.06
N LEU A 41 2.64 3.27 -1.10
CA LEU A 41 2.32 2.19 -2.03
C LEU A 41 3.55 1.38 -2.42
N MET A 42 4.63 2.07 -2.82
CA MET A 42 5.85 1.40 -3.24
C MET A 42 6.47 0.61 -2.08
N ASN A 43 6.41 1.14 -0.86
CA ASN A 43 6.91 0.42 0.32
C ASN A 43 6.14 -0.89 0.53
N GLY A 44 4.81 -0.87 0.38
CA GLY A 44 3.96 -2.05 0.47
C GLY A 44 4.23 -3.07 -0.63
N THR A 45 4.45 -2.62 -1.86
CA THR A 45 4.83 -3.52 -2.97
C THR A 45 6.17 -4.21 -2.72
N GLU A 46 7.15 -3.50 -2.15
CA GLU A 46 8.44 -4.11 -1.83
C GLU A 46 8.34 -5.07 -0.65
N PHE A 47 7.53 -4.74 0.37
CA PHE A 47 7.20 -5.69 1.42
C PHE A 47 6.62 -6.98 0.83
N GLU A 48 5.55 -6.88 0.05
CA GLU A 48 4.90 -8.07 -0.52
C GLU A 48 5.86 -8.91 -1.36
N ASN A 49 6.72 -8.30 -2.18
CA ASN A 49 7.73 -9.01 -2.96
C ASN A 49 8.75 -9.76 -2.06
N VAL A 50 9.22 -9.12 -0.99
CA VAL A 50 10.11 -9.76 -0.01
C VAL A 50 9.45 -10.95 0.68
N TRP A 51 8.19 -10.81 1.09
CA TRP A 51 7.43 -11.88 1.76
C TRP A 51 7.09 -13.02 0.80
N PHE A 52 6.60 -12.71 -0.39
CA PHE A 52 6.32 -13.66 -1.45
C PHE A 52 7.54 -14.50 -1.80
N SER A 53 8.69 -13.85 -2.07
CA SER A 53 9.92 -14.55 -2.41
C SER A 53 10.46 -15.42 -1.27
N HIS A 54 10.24 -15.01 -0.01
CA HIS A 54 10.50 -15.84 1.16
C HIS A 54 9.61 -17.08 1.18
N GLN A 55 8.30 -16.91 1.05
CA GLN A 55 7.35 -18.02 1.07
C GLN A 55 7.61 -18.99 -0.08
N PHE A 56 7.83 -18.48 -1.28
CA PHE A 56 8.17 -19.30 -2.45
C PHE A 56 9.45 -20.13 -2.18
N SER A 57 10.49 -19.53 -1.61
CA SER A 57 11.72 -20.26 -1.29
C SER A 57 11.56 -21.38 -0.25
N ARG A 58 10.48 -21.35 0.56
CA ARG A 58 10.14 -22.40 1.54
C ARG A 58 9.30 -23.53 0.93
N SER A 59 8.64 -23.26 -0.19
CA SER A 59 7.73 -24.19 -0.87
C SER A 59 8.38 -24.93 -2.05
N VAL A 60 9.66 -24.68 -2.35
CA VAL A 60 10.36 -25.29 -3.48
C VAL A 60 11.62 -26.03 -3.04
N GLY A 61 11.88 -27.17 -3.68
CA GLY A 61 13.06 -28.01 -3.40
C GLY A 61 14.30 -27.71 -4.26
N ASP A 62 14.19 -26.83 -5.25
CA ASP A 62 15.30 -26.45 -6.14
C ASP A 62 16.20 -25.39 -5.48
N ASP A 63 17.42 -25.79 -5.13
CA ASP A 63 18.39 -24.91 -4.48
C ASP A 63 18.91 -23.77 -5.37
N GLU A 64 18.99 -23.97 -6.69
CA GLU A 64 19.40 -22.91 -7.60
C GLU A 64 18.33 -21.81 -7.66
N LEU A 65 17.06 -22.22 -7.76
CA LEU A 65 15.93 -21.29 -7.70
C LEU A 65 15.89 -20.56 -6.36
N ARG A 66 16.11 -21.25 -5.24
CA ARG A 66 16.16 -20.62 -3.90
C ARG A 66 17.27 -19.58 -3.80
N ARG A 67 18.45 -19.83 -4.38
CA ARG A 67 19.55 -18.85 -4.44
C ARG A 67 19.18 -17.63 -5.29
N LYS A 68 18.55 -17.83 -6.45
CA LYS A 68 18.04 -16.74 -7.30
C LYS A 68 17.00 -15.88 -6.58
N LEU A 69 16.04 -16.52 -5.90
CA LEU A 69 15.05 -15.82 -5.08
C LEU A 69 15.71 -15.02 -3.93
N ALA A 70 16.73 -15.58 -3.27
CA ALA A 70 17.47 -14.88 -2.23
C ALA A 70 18.23 -13.65 -2.75
N TYR A 71 18.80 -13.74 -3.94
CA TYR A 71 19.49 -12.63 -4.60
C TYR A 71 18.54 -11.47 -4.90
N ILE A 72 17.42 -11.75 -5.57
CA ILE A 72 16.39 -10.75 -5.89
C ILE A 72 15.84 -10.13 -4.60
N ARG A 73 15.46 -10.96 -3.63
CA ARG A 73 14.92 -10.48 -2.35
C ARG A 73 15.86 -9.53 -1.63
N LYS A 74 17.18 -9.72 -1.72
CA LYS A 74 18.15 -8.80 -1.11
C LYS A 74 18.08 -7.41 -1.74
N SER A 75 17.88 -7.33 -3.05
CA SER A 75 17.62 -6.07 -3.78
C SER A 75 16.31 -5.44 -3.33
N GLU A 76 15.21 -6.19 -3.27
CA GLU A 76 13.91 -5.64 -2.85
C GLU A 76 13.93 -5.13 -1.40
N GLN A 77 14.65 -5.81 -0.50
CA GLN A 77 14.88 -5.30 0.85
C GLN A 77 15.67 -3.98 0.87
N GLN A 78 16.54 -3.75 -0.11
CA GLN A 78 17.25 -2.49 -0.23
C GLN A 78 16.32 -1.38 -0.71
N GLN A 79 15.48 -1.65 -1.71
CA GLN A 79 14.44 -0.72 -2.18
C GLN A 79 13.45 -0.36 -1.07
N GLN A 80 12.93 -1.37 -0.36
CA GLN A 80 12.04 -1.21 0.78
C GLN A 80 12.64 -0.27 1.84
N LYS A 81 13.91 -0.49 2.21
CA LYS A 81 14.59 0.36 3.20
C LYS A 81 14.72 1.80 2.72
N ILE A 82 15.10 2.02 1.46
CA ILE A 82 15.19 3.38 0.90
C ILE A 82 13.83 4.07 1.01
N LEU A 83 12.75 3.40 0.63
CA LEU A 83 11.38 3.93 0.72
C LEU A 83 10.98 4.24 2.16
N THR A 84 11.33 3.38 3.13
CA THR A 84 11.08 3.65 4.56
C THR A 84 11.83 4.91 5.04
N HIS A 85 13.07 5.13 4.61
CA HIS A 85 13.84 6.33 5.00
C HIS A 85 13.29 7.63 4.42
N LEU A 86 12.44 7.57 3.38
CA LEU A 86 11.79 8.77 2.86
C LEU A 86 10.72 9.31 3.81
N LYS A 87 10.12 8.47 4.67
CA LYS A 87 9.18 8.91 5.71
C LYS A 87 9.94 9.74 6.74
N PRO A 88 9.53 11.00 7.01
CA PRO A 88 10.19 11.81 8.00
C PRO A 88 9.84 11.37 9.42
N ALA A 89 10.78 11.60 10.34
CA ALA A 89 10.69 11.16 11.73
C ALA A 89 9.65 11.96 12.55
N ASP A 90 9.33 13.18 12.13
CA ASP A 90 8.34 14.07 12.75
C ASP A 90 6.92 13.87 12.18
N GLU A 91 6.72 12.95 11.22
CA GLU A 91 5.38 12.48 10.85
C GLU A 91 4.87 11.51 11.91
N SER A 92 3.89 11.98 12.68
CA SER A 92 3.21 11.22 13.72
C SER A 92 2.53 9.98 13.15
N ALA A 93 2.26 9.04 14.03
CA ALA A 93 1.63 7.80 13.62
C ALA A 93 0.21 8.02 13.07
N LEU A 94 -0.53 9.00 13.59
CA LEU A 94 -1.86 9.36 13.09
C LEU A 94 -1.81 10.06 11.72
N GLU A 95 -0.86 10.98 11.51
CA GLU A 95 -0.62 11.58 10.18
C GLU A 95 -0.28 10.50 9.15
N HIS A 96 0.53 9.52 9.55
CA HIS A 96 0.91 8.40 8.69
C HIS A 96 -0.28 7.47 8.39
N THR A 97 -1.12 7.18 9.39
CA THR A 97 -2.38 6.45 9.22
C THR A 97 -3.30 7.14 8.22
N ILE A 98 -3.48 8.46 8.31
CA ILE A 98 -4.26 9.22 7.32
C ILE A 98 -3.63 9.12 5.93
N GLY A 99 -2.30 9.05 5.82
CA GLY A 99 -1.61 8.76 4.58
C GLY A 99 -1.92 7.38 3.99
N TYR A 100 -2.04 6.35 4.82
CA TYR A 100 -2.50 5.01 4.40
C TYR A 100 -3.94 5.05 3.90
N GLU A 101 -4.85 5.67 4.64
CA GLU A 101 -6.26 5.75 4.23
C GLU A 101 -6.45 6.60 2.98
N GLN A 102 -5.68 7.67 2.81
CA GLN A 102 -5.66 8.43 1.57
C GLN A 102 -5.24 7.54 0.37
N LEU A 103 -4.17 6.76 0.54
CA LEU A 103 -3.74 5.82 -0.48
C LEU A 103 -4.85 4.80 -0.79
N ALA A 104 -5.46 4.23 0.25
CA ALA A 104 -6.50 3.21 0.11
C ALA A 104 -7.69 3.74 -0.71
N VAL A 105 -8.29 4.87 -0.30
CA VAL A 105 -9.42 5.49 -1.02
C VAL A 105 -9.08 5.73 -2.50
N ASP A 106 -7.97 6.42 -2.78
CA ASP A 106 -7.67 6.85 -4.15
C ASP A 106 -7.22 5.68 -5.03
N LEU A 107 -6.45 4.74 -4.50
CA LEU A 107 -6.01 3.55 -5.22
C LEU A 107 -7.19 2.63 -5.51
N THR A 108 -8.01 2.32 -4.50
CA THR A 108 -9.18 1.44 -4.64
C THR A 108 -10.15 2.02 -5.67
N ALA A 109 -10.46 3.32 -5.59
CA ALA A 109 -11.31 3.99 -6.59
C ALA A 109 -10.69 3.97 -7.99
N HIS A 110 -9.36 4.10 -8.11
CA HIS A 110 -8.67 4.06 -9.39
C HIS A 110 -8.69 2.67 -10.05
N LEU A 111 -8.52 1.61 -9.24
CA LEU A 111 -8.54 0.22 -9.68
C LEU A 111 -9.96 -0.24 -10.02
N ALA A 112 -10.95 0.12 -9.19
CA ALA A 112 -12.36 -0.23 -9.41
C ALA A 112 -12.92 0.29 -10.74
N LYS A 113 -12.34 1.37 -11.29
CA LYS A 113 -12.68 1.93 -12.61
C LYS A 113 -12.04 1.19 -13.80
N ARG A 114 -11.09 0.29 -13.56
CA ARG A 114 -10.26 -0.35 -14.61
C ARG A 114 -10.43 -1.86 -14.69
N VAL A 115 -10.91 -2.48 -13.62
CA VAL A 115 -11.19 -3.91 -13.60
C VAL A 115 -12.43 -4.24 -14.45
N ASN A 116 -12.43 -5.41 -15.07
CA ASN A 116 -13.53 -5.90 -15.91
C ASN A 116 -14.35 -6.98 -15.19
N ASP A 117 -13.70 -7.80 -14.36
CA ASP A 117 -14.37 -8.82 -13.57
C ASP A 117 -15.32 -8.18 -12.53
N LYS A 118 -16.57 -8.65 -12.54
CA LYS A 118 -17.64 -8.10 -11.68
C LYS A 118 -17.43 -8.43 -10.20
N ASN A 119 -16.85 -9.58 -9.87
CA ASN A 119 -16.57 -9.96 -8.49
C ASN A 119 -15.44 -9.11 -7.92
N ILE A 120 -14.38 -8.89 -8.71
CA ILE A 120 -13.27 -8.01 -8.31
C ILE A 120 -13.78 -6.58 -8.16
N LYS A 121 -14.57 -6.08 -9.13
CA LYS A 121 -15.19 -4.76 -9.01
C LYS A 121 -16.02 -4.64 -7.73
N SER A 122 -16.88 -5.62 -7.46
CA SER A 122 -17.72 -5.61 -6.26
C SER A 122 -16.89 -5.65 -4.98
N ALA A 123 -15.77 -6.39 -4.96
CA ALA A 123 -14.88 -6.43 -3.82
C ALA A 123 -14.19 -5.07 -3.59
N LEU A 124 -13.71 -4.42 -4.66
CA LEU A 124 -13.10 -3.09 -4.59
C LEU A 124 -14.12 -2.00 -4.22
N ASP A 125 -15.34 -2.04 -4.77
CA ASP A 125 -16.39 -1.08 -4.42
C ASP A 125 -16.76 -1.20 -2.92
N PHE A 126 -16.73 -2.41 -2.37
CA PHE A 126 -16.95 -2.62 -0.94
C PHE A 126 -15.75 -2.17 -0.10
N ALA A 127 -14.52 -2.48 -0.51
CA ALA A 127 -13.31 -2.02 0.16
C ALA A 127 -13.25 -0.48 0.20
N LEU A 128 -13.59 0.18 -0.91
CA LEU A 128 -13.62 1.64 -1.00
C LEU A 128 -14.58 2.27 0.02
N LEU A 129 -15.71 1.62 0.29
CA LEU A 129 -16.64 2.05 1.33
C LEU A 129 -16.01 1.97 2.72
N GLU A 130 -15.26 0.90 3.00
CA GLU A 130 -14.52 0.75 4.27
C GLU A 130 -13.39 1.80 4.38
N ASP A 131 -12.65 2.06 3.30
CA ASP A 131 -11.57 3.05 3.24
C ASP A 131 -12.08 4.47 3.55
N PHE A 132 -13.24 4.87 3.01
CA PHE A 132 -13.87 6.15 3.36
C PHE A 132 -14.21 6.22 4.85
N ASP A 133 -14.75 5.14 5.40
CA ASP A 133 -15.14 5.11 6.80
C ASP A 133 -13.94 5.21 7.76
N HIS A 134 -12.80 4.64 7.38
CA HIS A 134 -11.56 4.72 8.14
C HIS A 134 -10.95 6.12 8.04
N LEU A 135 -10.85 6.67 6.83
CA LEU A 135 -10.35 8.02 6.60
C LEU A 135 -11.11 9.04 7.45
N TYR A 136 -12.44 8.95 7.48
CA TYR A 136 -13.28 9.80 8.31
C TYR A 136 -12.95 9.70 9.81
N ARG A 137 -12.82 8.48 10.34
CA ARG A 137 -12.57 8.27 11.77
C ARG A 137 -11.20 8.76 12.21
N TYR A 138 -10.17 8.54 11.39
CA TYR A 138 -8.84 9.05 11.71
C TYR A 138 -8.75 10.57 11.53
N ALA A 139 -9.49 11.15 10.58
CA ALA A 139 -9.62 12.59 10.45
C ALA A 139 -10.31 13.23 11.67
N ASP A 140 -11.43 12.66 12.12
CA ASP A 140 -12.15 13.10 13.32
C ASP A 140 -11.28 12.95 14.58
N TYR A 141 -10.54 11.85 14.69
CA TYR A 141 -9.61 11.64 15.81
C TYR A 141 -8.44 12.64 15.80
N LEU A 142 -7.91 13.00 14.61
CA LEU A 142 -6.87 14.02 14.49
C LEU A 142 -7.36 15.38 14.96
N ASP A 143 -8.53 15.81 14.47
CA ASP A 143 -9.14 17.08 14.85
C ASP A 143 -9.39 17.12 16.36
N PHE A 144 -10.01 16.06 16.91
CA PHE A 144 -10.31 15.97 18.33
C PHE A 144 -9.07 16.04 19.24
N THR A 145 -7.96 15.40 18.84
CA THR A 145 -6.77 15.28 19.70
C THR A 145 -5.76 16.40 19.52
N THR A 146 -5.71 17.03 18.34
CA THR A 146 -4.68 18.01 17.98
C THR A 146 -5.22 19.36 17.52
N GLY A 147 -6.50 19.43 17.15
CA GLY A 147 -7.10 20.59 16.47
C GLY A 147 -6.65 20.76 15.02
N GLU A 148 -5.90 19.81 14.46
CA GLU A 148 -5.49 19.83 13.07
C GLU A 148 -6.52 19.15 12.17
N HIS A 149 -6.81 19.78 11.04
CA HIS A 149 -7.76 19.28 10.06
C HIS A 149 -7.05 18.40 9.01
N ALA A 150 -7.52 17.17 8.83
CA ALA A 150 -6.92 16.18 7.94
C ALA A 150 -6.94 16.59 6.45
N GLU A 151 -7.78 17.54 6.06
CA GLU A 151 -7.82 18.18 4.74
C GLU A 151 -6.46 18.74 4.32
N LYS A 152 -5.68 19.24 5.29
CA LYS A 152 -4.29 19.69 5.04
C LYS A 152 -3.40 18.52 4.61
N LEU A 153 -3.57 17.35 5.26
CA LEU A 153 -2.79 16.16 4.97
C LEU A 153 -3.18 15.55 3.63
N VAL A 154 -4.48 15.45 3.32
CA VAL A 154 -4.94 14.90 2.03
C VAL A 154 -4.86 15.92 0.89
N GLY A 155 -4.59 17.19 1.21
CA GLY A 155 -4.43 18.31 0.28
C GLY A 155 -5.70 18.67 -0.50
N GLY A 156 -6.88 18.32 0.03
CA GLY A 156 -8.16 18.50 -0.64
C GLY A 156 -8.37 17.66 -1.91
N TYR A 157 -7.49 16.69 -2.19
CA TYR A 157 -7.62 15.80 -3.35
C TYR A 157 -8.53 14.60 -3.10
N THR A 158 -8.54 14.13 -1.85
CA THR A 158 -9.32 12.98 -1.40
C THR A 158 -10.44 13.47 -0.50
N GLU A 159 -11.67 13.06 -0.80
CA GLU A 159 -12.84 13.50 -0.05
C GLU A 159 -12.92 12.78 1.31
N ILE A 160 -13.11 13.55 2.38
CA ILE A 160 -13.37 13.03 3.72
C ILE A 160 -14.88 13.15 3.94
N THR A 161 -15.59 12.02 3.88
CA THR A 161 -17.06 11.98 4.02
C THR A 161 -17.45 11.32 5.33
N PRO A 162 -18.61 11.65 5.94
CA PRO A 162 -19.08 10.99 7.14
C PRO A 162 -19.14 9.47 6.98
N GLY A 163 -18.38 8.76 7.82
CA GLY A 163 -18.34 7.31 7.83
C GLY A 163 -19.66 6.70 8.33
N ARG A 164 -19.93 5.46 7.91
CA ARG A 164 -21.07 4.66 8.37
C ARG A 164 -21.02 4.43 9.89
N PRO A 165 -22.16 4.15 10.55
CA PRO A 165 -22.17 3.81 11.98
C PRO A 165 -21.31 2.58 12.29
N THR A 166 -20.63 2.58 13.44
CA THR A 166 -19.72 1.49 13.85
C THR A 166 -20.40 0.11 13.87
N ILE A 167 -21.69 0.04 14.23
CA ILE A 167 -22.44 -1.23 14.20
C ILE A 167 -22.51 -1.87 12.81
N SER A 168 -22.38 -1.08 11.74
CA SER A 168 -22.42 -1.54 10.35
C SER A 168 -21.06 -1.97 9.79
N HIS A 169 -19.97 -1.86 10.57
CA HIS A 169 -18.63 -2.21 10.13
C HIS A 169 -18.26 -3.66 10.41
N HIS A 170 -18.80 -4.22 11.49
CA HIS A 170 -18.44 -5.57 11.89
C HIS A 170 -19.04 -6.59 10.92
N ARG A 171 -18.19 -7.45 10.37
CA ARG A 171 -18.57 -8.58 9.52
C ARG A 171 -18.07 -9.88 10.13
N HIS A 172 -18.77 -10.98 9.82
CA HIS A 172 -18.29 -12.29 10.21
C HIS A 172 -16.98 -12.60 9.47
N PRO A 173 -15.97 -13.24 10.10
CA PRO A 173 -14.68 -13.49 9.46
C PRO A 173 -14.78 -14.26 8.14
N TYR A 174 -15.78 -15.15 8.00
CA TYR A 174 -16.00 -15.92 6.77
C TYR A 174 -16.34 -15.02 5.56
N ASP A 175 -17.00 -13.89 5.79
CA ASP A 175 -17.37 -12.95 4.74
C ASP A 175 -16.18 -12.12 4.24
N SER A 176 -15.02 -12.26 4.89
CA SER A 176 -13.75 -11.65 4.45
C SER A 176 -13.06 -12.46 3.35
N ILE A 177 -13.48 -13.71 3.12
CA ILE A 177 -12.90 -14.56 2.08
C ILE A 177 -13.47 -14.14 0.73
N ARG A 178 -12.59 -13.78 -0.20
CA ARG A 178 -12.96 -13.44 -1.58
C ARG A 178 -12.89 -14.67 -2.48
N TYR A 179 -13.77 -14.71 -3.48
CA TYR A 179 -13.77 -15.79 -4.47
C TYR A 179 -12.50 -15.73 -5.34
N PRO A 180 -11.92 -16.89 -5.71
CA PRO A 180 -10.84 -16.93 -6.69
C PRO A 180 -11.28 -16.33 -8.02
N MET A 181 -10.33 -15.77 -8.79
CA MET A 181 -10.58 -15.39 -10.17
C MET A 181 -10.94 -16.65 -10.97
N THR A 182 -12.14 -16.72 -11.53
CA THR A 182 -12.72 -17.98 -12.05
C THR A 182 -12.33 -18.32 -13.48
N ASP A 183 -11.72 -17.38 -14.22
CA ASP A 183 -11.38 -17.60 -15.61
C ASP A 183 -10.04 -18.34 -15.77
N LYS A 184 -9.99 -19.29 -16.72
CA LYS A 184 -8.74 -19.96 -17.11
C LYS A 184 -7.67 -18.98 -17.62
N CYS A 185 -8.08 -17.76 -17.98
CA CYS A 185 -7.21 -16.65 -18.37
C CYS A 185 -7.84 -15.33 -17.87
N PRO A 186 -7.62 -14.94 -16.61
CA PRO A 186 -8.14 -13.67 -16.10
C PRO A 186 -7.51 -12.49 -16.86
N ALA A 187 -8.24 -11.38 -17.01
CA ALA A 187 -7.71 -10.20 -17.68
C ALA A 187 -6.47 -9.68 -16.92
N THR A 188 -5.42 -9.30 -17.65
CA THR A 188 -4.16 -8.85 -17.02
C THR A 188 -4.37 -7.67 -16.07
N MET A 189 -5.27 -6.74 -16.40
CA MET A 189 -5.60 -5.61 -15.52
C MET A 189 -6.22 -6.05 -14.19
N ASP A 190 -7.06 -7.08 -14.22
CA ASP A 190 -7.73 -7.63 -13.04
C ASP A 190 -6.71 -8.29 -12.09
N VAL A 191 -5.77 -9.06 -12.65
CA VAL A 191 -4.66 -9.67 -11.92
C VAL A 191 -3.74 -8.60 -11.32
N LEU A 192 -3.40 -7.57 -12.09
CA LEU A 192 -2.56 -6.47 -11.61
C LEU A 192 -3.26 -5.70 -10.49
N ALA A 193 -4.55 -5.38 -10.65
CA ALA A 193 -5.32 -4.66 -9.63
C ALA A 193 -5.35 -5.45 -8.32
N ALA A 194 -5.66 -6.75 -8.36
CA ALA A 194 -5.69 -7.59 -7.18
C ALA A 194 -4.33 -7.66 -6.46
N ASN A 195 -3.24 -7.90 -7.19
CA ASN A 195 -1.91 -7.97 -6.57
C ASN A 195 -1.47 -6.63 -5.98
N VAL A 196 -1.75 -5.51 -6.66
CA VAL A 196 -1.39 -4.17 -6.19
C VAL A 196 -2.18 -3.79 -4.94
N ILE A 197 -3.50 -4.03 -4.92
CA ILE A 197 -4.31 -3.70 -3.74
C ILE A 197 -3.95 -4.59 -2.56
N THR A 198 -3.71 -5.89 -2.78
CA THR A 198 -3.26 -6.80 -1.71
C THR A 198 -1.95 -6.35 -1.11
N ALA A 199 -0.97 -5.93 -1.92
CA ALA A 199 0.30 -5.42 -1.40
C ALA A 199 0.13 -4.16 -0.55
N ALA A 200 -0.74 -3.24 -0.97
CA ALA A 200 -1.04 -2.03 -0.22
C ALA A 200 -1.75 -2.34 1.11
N GLU A 201 -2.83 -3.13 1.08
CA GLU A 201 -3.61 -3.52 2.26
C GLU A 201 -2.77 -4.31 3.28
N GLN A 202 -1.93 -5.25 2.81
CA GLN A 202 -1.09 -6.06 3.70
C GLN A 202 -0.11 -5.20 4.49
N GLN A 203 0.46 -4.15 3.88
CA GLN A 203 1.32 -3.21 4.58
C GLN A 203 0.53 -2.42 5.63
N THR A 204 -0.64 -1.89 5.29
CA THR A 204 -1.50 -1.15 6.21
C THR A 204 -1.86 -2.02 7.42
N MET A 205 -2.25 -3.28 7.19
CA MET A 205 -2.57 -4.23 8.26
C MET A 205 -1.35 -4.56 9.14
N ASN A 206 -0.18 -4.78 8.52
CA ASN A 206 1.07 -4.98 9.26
C ASN A 206 1.38 -3.76 10.14
N TYR A 207 1.16 -2.55 9.64
CA TYR A 207 1.33 -1.32 10.42
C TYR A 207 0.37 -1.28 11.60
N TYR A 208 -0.93 -1.46 11.38
CA TYR A 208 -1.95 -1.47 12.46
C TYR A 208 -1.65 -2.49 13.55
N MET A 209 -1.22 -3.70 13.19
CA MET A 209 -0.86 -4.72 14.18
C MET A 209 0.35 -4.36 15.05
N ASN A 210 1.19 -3.40 14.64
CA ASN A 210 2.37 -2.96 15.38
C ASN A 210 2.20 -1.57 16.01
N THR A 211 1.20 -0.79 15.59
CA THR A 211 0.92 0.56 16.09
C THR A 211 -0.41 0.69 16.82
N ALA A 212 -1.10 -0.42 17.13
CA ALA A 212 -2.41 -0.44 17.81
C ALA A 212 -2.44 0.17 19.23
N ALA A 213 -1.32 0.68 19.75
CA ALA A 213 -1.22 1.30 21.08
C ALA A 213 -1.26 2.85 21.04
N LEU A 214 -1.66 3.45 19.92
CA LEU A 214 -1.82 4.90 19.78
C LEU A 214 -3.07 5.43 20.48
#